data_AF-A0A938B843-F1
#
_entry.id   AF-A0A938B843-F1
#
_cell.length_a   1.000
_cell.length_b   1.000
_cell.length_c   1.000
_cell.angle_alpha   90.00
_cell.angle_beta   90.00
_cell.angle_gamma   90.00
#
_symmetry.space_group_name_H-M   'P 1'
#
loop_
_entity.id
_entity.type
_entity.pdbx_description
1 polymer ?
#
loop_
_entity_poly.entity_id
_entity_poly.type
_entity_poly.pdbx_seq_one_letter_code
_entity_poly.pdbx_strand_id
1 'polypeptide(L)'
;MKDIKNKPILHKRMLPFIMRPHALIVMIASSIFGQFMWTMAVSTSWRFHYDRLSLVFSFAIGIVLGFIQGRLTSYLFAQYYIDLLLKKVKMWNTALGKITTIFGILALGIPVLWNIFARTSAAGLQSYIFGFIGGMNVGIYLWVRKLPK
;
A
#
# COMPACT_ATOMS: atom_id res chain seq x y z
N MET A 1 -20.37 24.45 -12.34
CA MET A 1 -19.61 24.24 -11.08
C MET A 1 -20.35 24.89 -9.91
N LYS A 2 -21.45 24.30 -9.47
CA LYS A 2 -22.22 24.68 -8.27
C LYS A 2 -22.60 23.35 -7.61
N ASP A 3 -22.04 23.07 -6.43
CA ASP A 3 -22.40 22.00 -5.45
C ASP A 3 -21.22 21.45 -4.62
N ILE A 4 -20.11 22.19 -4.51
CA ILE A 4 -19.02 21.79 -3.59
C ILE A 4 -19.36 22.13 -2.11
N LYS A 5 -20.40 22.93 -1.85
CA LYS A 5 -20.63 23.52 -0.52
C LYS A 5 -21.26 22.60 0.54
N ASN A 6 -21.78 21.42 0.18
CA ASN A 6 -22.47 20.52 1.13
C ASN A 6 -21.99 19.05 1.06
N LYS A 7 -20.71 18.80 0.76
CA LYS A 7 -20.20 17.43 0.93
C LYS A 7 -20.04 17.12 2.42
N PRO A 8 -20.63 16.02 2.92
CA PRO A 8 -20.45 15.60 4.31
C PRO A 8 -18.96 15.36 4.61
N ILE A 9 -18.53 15.74 5.81
CA ILE A 9 -17.13 15.61 6.22
C ILE A 9 -16.86 14.17 6.68
N LEU A 10 -15.80 13.56 6.17
CA LEU A 10 -15.39 12.21 6.56
C LEU A 10 -14.77 12.21 7.96
N HIS A 11 -15.36 11.44 8.87
CA HIS A 11 -14.88 11.26 10.24
C HIS A 11 -14.19 9.91 10.44
N LYS A 12 -13.27 9.84 11.40
CA LYS A 12 -12.54 8.60 11.74
C LYS A 12 -13.46 7.42 12.06
N ARG A 13 -14.64 7.68 12.65
CA ARG A 13 -15.63 6.65 13.02
C ARG A 13 -16.27 5.96 11.81
N MET A 14 -16.30 6.65 10.66
CA MET A 14 -16.90 6.13 9.43
C MET A 14 -15.95 5.18 8.68
N LEU A 15 -14.66 5.14 9.05
CA LEU A 15 -13.67 4.31 8.37
C LEU A 15 -13.89 2.81 8.64
N PRO A 16 -13.58 1.95 7.66
CA PRO A 16 -13.63 0.52 7.87
C PRO A 16 -12.56 0.09 8.89
N PHE A 17 -12.77 -1.07 9.53
CA PHE A 17 -11.89 -1.58 10.58
C PHE A 17 -10.40 -1.59 10.17
N ILE A 18 -10.10 -2.03 8.95
CA ILE A 18 -8.74 -2.13 8.39
C ILE A 18 -8.03 -0.78 8.24
N MET A 19 -8.77 0.33 8.19
CA MET A 19 -8.22 1.69 8.09
C MET A 19 -8.19 2.40 9.45
N ARG A 20 -8.55 1.72 10.54
CA ARG A 20 -8.41 2.30 11.88
C ARG A 20 -6.93 2.46 12.22
N PRO A 21 -6.54 3.53 12.95
CA PRO A 21 -5.14 3.79 13.30
C PRO A 21 -4.41 2.59 13.89
N HIS A 22 -5.05 1.88 14.82
CA HIS A 22 -4.48 0.71 15.49
C HIS A 22 -4.24 -0.45 14.51
N ALA A 23 -5.20 -0.75 13.64
CA ALA A 23 -5.05 -1.79 12.62
C ALA A 23 -3.91 -1.46 11.64
N LEU A 24 -3.81 -0.20 11.22
CA LEU A 24 -2.73 0.26 10.35
C LEU A 24 -1.36 0.14 11.03
N ILE A 25 -1.24 0.50 12.31
CA ILE A 25 0.01 0.33 13.08
C ILE A 25 0.39 -1.15 13.14
N VAL A 26 -0.56 -2.04 13.45
CA VAL A 26 -0.31 -3.49 13.49
C VAL A 26 0.16 -3.98 12.12
N MET A 27 -0.48 -3.59 11.03
CA MET A 27 -0.06 -4.01 9.69
C MET A 27 1.33 -3.47 9.30
N ILE A 28 1.67 -2.24 9.68
CA ILE A 28 3.02 -1.68 9.47
C ILE A 28 4.05 -2.47 10.28
N ALA A 29 3.79 -2.71 11.57
CA ALA A 29 4.68 -3.48 12.44
C ALA A 29 4.87 -4.91 11.90
N SER A 30 3.79 -5.59 11.49
CA SER A 30 3.84 -6.91 10.89
C SER A 30 4.64 -6.94 9.59
N SER A 31 4.60 -5.88 8.77
CA SER A 31 5.41 -5.81 7.54
C SER A 31 6.90 -5.70 7.82
N ILE A 32 7.29 -4.91 8.84
CA ILE A 32 8.69 -4.75 9.26
C ILE A 32 9.18 -6.04 9.91
N PHE A 33 8.39 -6.62 10.81
CA PHE A 33 8.73 -7.89 11.45
C PHE A 33 8.82 -9.04 10.44
N GLY A 34 7.87 -9.10 9.50
CA GLY A 34 7.89 -10.04 8.39
C GLY A 34 9.16 -9.92 7.54
N GLN A 35 9.58 -8.70 7.21
CA GLN A 35 10.83 -8.46 6.48
C GLN A 35 12.06 -8.92 7.27
N PHE A 36 12.09 -8.67 8.58
CA PHE A 36 13.19 -9.11 9.44
C PHE A 36 13.30 -10.63 9.48
N MET A 37 12.18 -11.31 9.78
CA MET A 37 12.10 -12.77 9.79
C MET A 37 12.45 -13.38 8.43
N TRP A 38 11.99 -12.76 7.34
CA TRP A 38 12.30 -13.18 5.98
C TRP A 38 13.79 -13.06 5.68
N THR A 39 14.39 -11.93 6.01
CA THR A 39 15.83 -11.70 5.80
C THR A 39 16.67 -12.70 6.61
N MET A 40 16.26 -13.00 7.84
CA MET A 40 16.90 -14.04 8.66
C MET A 40 16.79 -15.42 8.00
N ALA A 41 15.57 -15.84 7.60
CA ALA A 41 15.35 -17.13 6.94
C ALA A 41 16.21 -17.27 5.67
N VAL A 42 16.22 -16.25 4.82
CA VAL A 42 17.01 -16.24 3.58
C VAL A 42 18.51 -16.29 3.87
N SER A 43 18.99 -15.60 4.91
CA SER A 43 20.42 -15.59 5.26
C SER A 43 20.95 -16.94 5.74
N THR A 44 20.09 -17.78 6.34
CA THR A 44 20.45 -19.16 6.74
C THR A 44 20.49 -20.15 5.58
N SER A 45 19.92 -19.80 4.43
CA SER A 45 19.92 -20.65 3.24
C SER A 45 21.14 -20.35 2.34
N TRP A 46 21.99 -21.36 2.12
CA TRP A 46 23.22 -21.25 1.30
C TRP A 46 22.97 -20.77 -0.14
N ARG A 47 21.75 -20.97 -0.65
CA ARG A 47 21.34 -20.62 -2.02
C ARG A 47 21.16 -19.11 -2.27
N PHE A 48 21.01 -18.31 -1.21
CA PHE A 48 20.66 -16.88 -1.32
C PHE A 48 21.62 -15.95 -0.56
N HIS A 49 22.78 -16.47 -0.14
CA HIS A 49 23.72 -15.74 0.71
C HIS A 49 24.25 -14.43 0.07
N TYR A 50 24.31 -14.38 -1.26
CA TYR A 50 24.84 -13.25 -2.03
C TYR A 50 23.82 -12.15 -2.35
N ASP A 51 22.53 -12.33 -2.02
CA ASP A 51 21.45 -11.47 -2.54
C ASP A 51 20.93 -10.44 -1.51
N ARG A 52 21.65 -10.19 -0.40
CA ARG A 52 21.18 -9.31 0.69
C ARG A 52 20.88 -7.88 0.24
N LEU A 53 21.69 -7.32 -0.66
CA LEU A 53 21.45 -5.98 -1.21
C LEU A 53 20.16 -5.96 -2.03
N SER A 54 19.91 -6.98 -2.84
CA SER A 54 18.67 -7.12 -3.61
C SER A 54 17.43 -7.16 -2.72
N LEU A 55 17.49 -7.83 -1.56
CA LEU A 55 16.39 -7.82 -0.58
C LEU A 55 16.10 -6.41 -0.06
N VAL A 56 17.14 -5.68 0.34
CA VAL A 56 17.02 -4.32 0.87
C VAL A 56 16.52 -3.36 -0.20
N PHE A 57 17.08 -3.41 -1.42
CA PHE A 57 16.62 -2.60 -2.54
C PHE A 57 15.17 -2.92 -2.90
N SER A 58 14.80 -4.19 -2.99
CA SER A 58 13.43 -4.60 -3.28
C SER A 58 12.46 -4.10 -2.22
N PHE A 59 12.82 -4.22 -0.94
CA PHE A 59 12.03 -3.69 0.18
C PHE A 59 11.88 -2.16 0.10
N ALA A 60 12.97 -1.43 -0.16
CA ALA A 60 12.94 0.03 -0.27
C ALA A 60 12.07 0.51 -1.44
N ILE A 61 12.21 -0.10 -2.62
CA ILE A 61 11.36 0.19 -3.79
C ILE A 61 9.90 -0.12 -3.46
N GLY A 62 9.65 -1.27 -2.81
CA GLY A 62 8.34 -1.64 -2.29
C GLY A 62 7.74 -0.53 -1.42
N ILE A 63 8.48 -0.04 -0.42
CA ILE A 63 8.02 1.04 0.47
C ILE A 63 7.60 2.28 -0.32
N VAL A 64 8.44 2.73 -1.27
CA VAL A 64 8.17 3.95 -2.05
C VAL A 64 6.89 3.80 -2.87
N LEU A 65 6.78 2.71 -3.64
CA LEU A 65 5.60 2.48 -4.49
C LEU A 65 4.34 2.23 -3.65
N GLY A 66 4.48 1.48 -2.56
CA GLY A 66 3.42 1.27 -1.58
C GLY A 66 2.91 2.58 -1.02
N PHE A 67 3.81 3.47 -0.59
CA PHE A 67 3.46 4.77 -0.04
C PHE A 67 2.69 5.64 -1.05
N ILE A 68 3.15 5.68 -2.30
CA ILE A 68 2.44 6.38 -3.39
C ILE A 68 1.04 5.80 -3.56
N GLN A 69 0.90 4.47 -3.58
CA GLN A 69 -0.41 3.81 -3.68
C GLN A 69 -1.30 4.13 -2.48
N GLY A 70 -0.75 4.13 -1.26
CA GLY A 70 -1.48 4.50 -0.05
C GLY A 70 -1.98 5.94 -0.06
N ARG A 71 -1.18 6.86 -0.62
CA ARG A 71 -1.58 8.27 -0.82
C ARG A 71 -2.69 8.40 -1.85
N LEU A 72 -2.58 7.75 -3.01
CA LEU A 72 -3.63 7.74 -4.04
C LEU A 72 -4.95 7.16 -3.49
N THR A 73 -4.86 6.05 -2.74
CA THR A 73 -6.00 5.44 -2.06
C THR A 73 -6.62 6.40 -1.05
N SER A 74 -5.81 7.11 -0.28
CA SER A 74 -6.29 8.12 0.67
C SER A 74 -7.05 9.26 -0.01
N TYR A 75 -6.56 9.74 -1.16
CA TYR A 75 -7.26 10.75 -1.95
C TYR A 75 -8.59 10.24 -2.51
N LEU A 76 -8.61 9.00 -3.01
CA LEU A 76 -9.84 8.35 -3.49
C LEU A 76 -10.89 8.27 -2.40
N PHE A 77 -10.49 7.85 -1.22
CA PHE A 77 -11.39 7.74 -0.08
C PHE A 77 -11.84 9.12 0.41
N ALA A 78 -10.94 10.11 0.50
CA ALA A 78 -11.32 11.46 0.90
C ALA A 78 -12.40 12.06 -0.02
N GLN A 79 -12.36 11.77 -1.32
CA GLN A 79 -13.26 12.39 -2.30
C GLN A 79 -14.56 11.61 -2.52
N TYR A 80 -14.51 10.28 -2.48
CA TYR A 80 -15.60 9.41 -2.92
C TYR A 80 -16.11 8.42 -1.87
N TYR A 81 -15.50 8.32 -0.69
CA TYR A 81 -15.88 7.28 0.28
C TYR A 81 -17.32 7.43 0.77
N ILE A 82 -17.77 8.65 1.08
CA ILE A 82 -19.16 8.87 1.52
C ILE A 82 -20.14 8.64 0.36
N ASP A 83 -19.78 9.10 -0.85
CA ASP A 83 -20.60 8.86 -2.04
C ASP A 83 -20.71 7.37 -2.37
N LEU A 84 -19.67 6.58 -2.08
CA LEU A 84 -19.68 5.12 -2.16
C LEU A 84 -20.58 4.48 -1.08
N LEU A 85 -20.48 4.93 0.18
CA LEU A 85 -21.36 4.44 1.26
C LEU A 85 -22.84 4.71 0.95
N LEU A 86 -23.15 5.85 0.32
CA LEU A 86 -24.48 6.21 -0.14
C LEU A 86 -24.88 5.56 -1.47
N LYS A 87 -24.07 4.64 -2.01
CA LYS A 87 -24.26 3.96 -3.31
C LYS A 87 -24.46 4.90 -4.50
N LYS A 88 -24.02 6.17 -4.39
CA LYS A 88 -24.14 7.19 -5.46
C LYS A 88 -23.07 7.02 -6.53
N VAL A 89 -21.91 6.47 -6.18
CA VAL A 89 -20.77 6.33 -7.08
C VAL A 89 -20.14 4.94 -6.93
N LYS A 90 -19.76 4.33 -8.05
CA LYS A 90 -18.87 3.17 -8.07
C LYS A 90 -17.42 3.65 -8.17
N MET A 91 -16.59 3.38 -7.16
CA MET A 91 -15.21 3.92 -7.10
C MET A 91 -14.38 3.62 -8.37
N TRP A 92 -14.53 2.42 -8.94
CA TRP A 92 -13.84 2.00 -10.17
C TRP A 92 -14.25 2.77 -11.44
N ASN A 93 -15.40 3.45 -11.45
CA ASN A 93 -15.81 4.26 -12.59
C ASN A 93 -15.23 5.67 -12.57
N THR A 94 -14.67 6.09 -11.43
CA THR A 94 -14.07 7.43 -11.29
C THR A 94 -12.69 7.49 -11.94
N ALA A 95 -12.30 8.65 -12.47
CA ALA A 95 -10.96 8.84 -13.06
C ALA A 95 -9.84 8.51 -12.06
N LEU A 96 -10.00 8.96 -10.81
CA LEU A 96 -9.04 8.69 -9.74
C LEU A 96 -9.01 7.19 -9.38
N GLY A 97 -10.16 6.51 -9.38
CA GLY A 97 -10.25 5.07 -9.17
C GLY A 97 -9.50 4.30 -10.26
N LYS A 98 -9.69 4.67 -11.53
CA LYS A 98 -8.95 4.09 -12.65
C LYS A 98 -7.44 4.29 -12.50
N ILE A 99 -6.98 5.51 -12.17
CA ILE A 99 -5.55 5.80 -11.96
C ILE A 99 -4.98 4.95 -10.82
N THR A 100 -5.68 4.88 -9.69
CA THR A 100 -5.24 4.10 -8.52
C THR A 100 -5.18 2.61 -8.83
N THR A 101 -6.12 2.10 -9.61
CA THR A 101 -6.13 0.70 -10.06
C THR A 101 -5.00 0.42 -11.06
N ILE A 102 -4.81 1.26 -12.06
CA ILE A 102 -3.73 1.12 -13.05
C ILE A 102 -2.37 1.16 -12.35
N PHE A 103 -2.17 2.13 -11.45
CA PHE A 103 -0.94 2.21 -10.67
C PHE A 103 -0.74 0.95 -9.83
N GLY A 104 -1.79 0.46 -9.15
CA GLY A 104 -1.72 -0.78 -8.37
C GLY A 104 -1.32 -1.98 -9.22
N ILE A 105 -1.92 -2.14 -10.40
CA ILE A 105 -1.59 -3.22 -11.35
C ILE A 105 -0.13 -3.11 -11.81
N LEU A 106 0.31 -1.91 -12.21
CA LEU A 106 1.68 -1.69 -12.65
C LEU A 106 2.68 -1.94 -11.52
N ALA A 107 2.40 -1.42 -10.33
CA ALA A 107 3.27 -1.59 -9.17
C ALA A 107 3.40 -3.08 -8.77
N LEU A 108 2.31 -3.84 -8.77
CA LEU A 108 2.35 -5.28 -8.52
C LEU A 108 2.95 -6.08 -9.68
N GLY A 109 2.87 -5.57 -10.91
CA GLY A 109 3.50 -6.15 -12.09
C GLY A 109 5.02 -5.99 -12.13
N ILE A 110 5.56 -4.88 -11.58
CA ILE A 110 7.01 -4.62 -11.52
C ILE A 110 7.80 -5.81 -10.95
N PRO A 111 7.50 -6.33 -9.75
CA PRO A 111 8.31 -7.40 -9.18
C PRO A 111 8.11 -8.75 -9.89
N VAL A 112 6.98 -8.96 -10.59
CA VAL A 112 6.76 -10.14 -11.45
C VAL A 112 7.64 -10.06 -12.70
N LEU A 113 7.64 -8.92 -13.39
CA LEU A 113 8.49 -8.69 -14.56
C LEU A 113 9.98 -8.74 -14.16
N TRP A 114 10.34 -8.16 -13.02
CA TRP A 114 11.69 -8.21 -12.48
C TRP A 114 12.16 -9.65 -12.21
N ASN A 115 11.29 -10.51 -11.67
CA ASN A 115 11.60 -11.92 -11.48
C ASN A 115 11.81 -12.65 -12.82
N ILE A 116 10.94 -12.43 -13.82
CA ILE A 116 11.03 -13.05 -15.14
C ILE A 116 12.32 -12.63 -15.88
N PHE A 117 12.63 -11.33 -15.92
CA PHE A 117 13.74 -10.81 -16.73
C PHE A 117 15.10 -10.86 -16.02
N ALA A 118 15.16 -10.56 -14.72
CA ALA A 118 16.41 -10.52 -13.98
C ALA A 118 16.76 -11.87 -13.33
N ARG A 119 15.91 -12.90 -13.49
CA ARG A 119 16.03 -14.22 -12.82
C ARG A 119 16.32 -14.07 -11.33
N THR A 120 15.74 -13.06 -10.71
CA THR A 120 16.00 -12.74 -9.31
C THR A 120 15.36 -13.78 -8.41
N SER A 121 15.95 -13.95 -7.23
CA SER A 121 15.42 -14.88 -6.24
C SER A 121 13.99 -14.49 -5.85
N ALA A 122 13.13 -15.47 -5.63
CA ALA A 122 11.80 -15.28 -5.05
C ALA A 122 11.85 -14.48 -3.72
N ALA A 123 13.02 -14.40 -3.09
CA ALA A 123 13.30 -13.59 -1.92
C ALA A 123 13.26 -12.07 -2.15
N GLY A 124 13.67 -11.58 -3.33
CA GLY A 124 13.51 -10.18 -3.71
C GLY A 124 12.04 -9.79 -3.83
N LEU A 125 11.25 -10.61 -4.52
CA LEU A 125 9.79 -10.44 -4.66
C LEU A 125 9.09 -10.37 -3.30
N GLN A 126 9.40 -11.30 -2.39
CA GLN A 126 8.79 -11.29 -1.06
C GLN A 126 9.17 -10.04 -0.26
N SER A 127 10.43 -9.59 -0.37
CA SER A 127 10.89 -8.36 0.27
C SER A 127 10.17 -7.12 -0.30
N TYR A 128 9.98 -7.08 -1.61
CA TYR A 128 9.16 -6.05 -2.26
C TYR A 128 7.73 -6.02 -1.70
N ILE A 129 7.08 -7.17 -1.55
CA ILE A 129 5.71 -7.27 -1.06
C ILE A 129 5.60 -6.72 0.38
N PHE A 130 6.52 -7.09 1.27
CA PHE A 130 6.54 -6.54 2.63
C PHE A 130 6.71 -5.02 2.60
N GLY A 131 7.64 -4.51 1.78
CA GLY A 131 7.84 -3.07 1.63
C GLY A 131 6.60 -2.37 1.10
N PHE A 132 5.97 -2.90 0.07
CA PHE A 132 4.77 -2.35 -0.56
C PHE A 132 3.59 -2.26 0.40
N ILE A 133 3.29 -3.35 1.11
CA ILE A 133 2.21 -3.39 2.10
C ILE A 133 2.52 -2.40 3.24
N GLY A 134 3.76 -2.41 3.75
CA GLY A 134 4.19 -1.49 4.81
C GLY A 134 4.03 -0.03 4.40
N GLY A 135 4.60 0.35 3.25
CA GLY A 135 4.53 1.71 2.71
C GLY A 135 3.10 2.18 2.47
N MET A 136 2.25 1.32 1.89
CA MET A 136 0.84 1.62 1.65
C MET A 136 0.10 1.95 2.94
N ASN A 137 0.30 1.13 3.98
CA ASN A 137 -0.32 1.35 5.28
C ASN A 137 0.21 2.61 5.96
N VAL A 138 1.49 2.96 5.81
CA VAL A 138 2.04 4.25 6.28
C VAL A 138 1.34 5.42 5.59
N GLY A 139 1.19 5.37 4.26
CA GLY A 139 0.51 6.41 3.48
C GLY A 139 -0.92 6.65 3.95
N ILE A 140 -1.68 5.56 4.16
CA ILE A 140 -3.05 5.61 4.68
C ILE A 140 -3.07 6.12 6.12
N TYR A 141 -2.17 5.64 6.98
CA TYR A 141 -2.11 6.03 8.38
C TYR A 141 -1.86 7.53 8.58
N LEU A 142 -0.95 8.13 7.79
CA LEU A 142 -0.71 9.57 7.82
C LEU A 142 -1.93 10.39 7.40
N TRP A 143 -2.75 9.88 6.48
CA TRP A 143 -4.00 10.50 6.11
C TRP A 143 -5.06 10.36 7.21
N VAL A 144 -5.29 9.14 7.71
CA VAL A 144 -6.28 8.87 8.76
C VAL A 144 -6.02 9.70 10.02
N ARG A 145 -4.75 9.91 10.40
CA ARG A 145 -4.39 10.75 11.56
C ARG A 145 -4.94 12.18 11.46
N LYS A 146 -5.03 12.73 10.24
CA LYS A 146 -5.49 14.10 9.97
C LYS A 146 -7.01 14.25 9.93
N LEU A 147 -7.78 13.16 9.94
CA LEU A 147 -9.24 13.22 9.91
C LEU A 147 -9.83 13.67 11.26
N PRO A 148 -10.97 14.38 11.26
CA PRO A 148 -11.70 14.73 12.47
C PRO A 148 -12.19 13.49 13.23
N LYS A 149 -12.31 13.61 14.55
CA LYS A 149 -12.66 12.51 15.47
C LYS A 149 -14.13 12.12 15.37
#